data_AF-A0AAV8ZI05-F1
#
_entry.id   AF-A0AAV8ZI05-F1
#
_cell.length_a   1.000
_cell.length_b   1.000
_cell.length_c   1.000
_cell.angle_alpha   90.00
_cell.angle_beta   90.00
_cell.angle_gamma   90.00
#
_symmetry.space_group_name_H-M   'P 1'
#
loop_
_entity.id
_entity.type
_entity.pdbx_description
1 polymer ?
#
loop_
_entity_poly.entity_id
_entity_poly.type
_entity_poly.pdbx_seq_one_letter_code
_entity_poly.pdbx_strand_id
1 'polypeptide(L)'
;MCTILLAPYCITWKLWVSFSWIQVVPWSIRKLLNWLKENYNDPEIIITENGYSDDGSSLDDDGRISYHQRYLSNIRLAMEDGVKVVGYTAWSLMDNFEWIQGYRERFGFYSVNFNDPDRTRTPKKSVDYYKNIIGTRCLVDSFLKQGFLRVILNTETISLGFIPAVLLQSEVGHLRVRNGTSIDPEILNVRVF
;
A
#
# COMPACT_ATOMS: atom_id res chain seq x y z
N MET A 1 -6.28 31.78 26.62
CA MET A 1 -5.95 30.37 26.95
C MET A 1 -6.75 29.50 26.00
N CYS A 2 -6.13 28.99 24.94
CA CYS A 2 -6.80 28.18 23.92
C CYS A 2 -6.48 26.71 24.21
N THR A 3 -7.49 25.97 24.66
CA THR A 3 -7.41 24.53 24.87
C THR A 3 -7.51 23.85 23.52
N ILE A 4 -6.40 23.31 23.02
CA ILE A 4 -6.38 22.46 21.83
C ILE A 4 -7.03 21.13 22.22
N LEU A 5 -8.28 20.93 21.78
CA LEU A 5 -8.90 19.61 21.75
C LEU A 5 -8.23 18.82 20.62
N LEU A 6 -7.25 18.00 20.98
CA LEU A 6 -6.80 16.89 20.15
C LEU A 6 -8.00 15.96 19.97
N ALA A 7 -8.72 16.10 18.86
CA ALA A 7 -9.62 15.06 18.41
C ALA A 7 -8.76 13.79 18.28
N PRO A 8 -9.08 12.70 18.99
CA PRO A 8 -8.34 11.47 18.84
C PRO A 8 -8.55 11.06 17.39
N TYR A 9 -7.48 11.09 16.61
CA TYR A 9 -7.36 10.19 15.47
C TYR A 9 -7.55 8.79 16.04
N CYS A 10 -8.80 8.34 16.11
CA CYS A 10 -9.11 6.95 16.33
C CYS A 10 -8.73 6.27 15.01
N ILE A 11 -7.42 6.09 14.84
CA ILE A 11 -6.87 5.10 13.94
C ILE A 11 -7.37 3.80 14.53
N THR A 12 -8.56 3.37 14.07
CA THR A 12 -8.93 1.98 14.20
C THR A 12 -7.92 1.24 13.36
N TRP A 13 -6.80 0.87 13.97
CA TRP A 13 -5.92 -0.13 13.41
C TRP A 13 -6.79 -1.37 13.29
N LYS A 14 -7.34 -1.61 12.09
CA LYS A 14 -7.56 -2.97 11.68
C LYS A 14 -6.16 -3.57 11.69
N LEU A 15 -5.82 -4.17 12.83
CA LEU A 15 -4.67 -5.04 12.98
C LEU A 15 -4.93 -6.17 11.99
N TRP A 16 -4.47 -5.99 10.76
CA TRP A 16 -4.25 -7.09 9.85
C TRP A 16 -3.07 -7.83 10.47
N VAL A 17 -3.40 -8.70 11.44
CA VAL A 17 -2.41 -9.45 12.21
C VAL A 17 -1.79 -10.44 11.23
N SER A 18 -0.56 -10.15 10.81
CA SER A 18 0.32 -11.13 10.16
C SER A 18 1.21 -11.80 11.23
N PHE A 19 0.66 -12.09 12.42
CA PHE A 19 1.29 -12.75 13.58
C PHE A 19 2.12 -11.85 14.53
N SER A 20 2.48 -12.39 15.69
CA SER A 20 3.04 -11.63 16.84
C SER A 20 4.29 -10.83 16.50
N TRP A 21 5.12 -11.34 15.60
CA TRP A 21 6.41 -10.77 15.21
C TRP A 21 6.39 -9.89 13.94
N ILE A 22 5.35 -9.96 13.09
CA ILE A 22 5.26 -9.16 11.86
C ILE A 22 4.09 -8.19 11.97
N GLN A 23 4.45 -6.93 12.23
CA GLN A 23 3.49 -5.83 12.32
C GLN A 23 3.46 -5.05 11.00
N VAL A 24 2.25 -4.73 10.53
CA VAL A 24 2.05 -3.94 9.30
C VAL A 24 2.24 -2.46 9.60
N VAL A 25 3.45 -1.95 9.35
CA VAL A 25 3.83 -0.55 9.62
C VAL A 25 4.42 0.11 8.36
N PRO A 26 3.61 0.44 7.34
CA PRO A 26 4.17 0.78 6.02
C PRO A 26 5.04 2.04 5.99
N TRP A 27 4.79 3.02 6.86
CA TRP A 27 5.62 4.22 6.94
C TRP A 27 7.03 3.94 7.48
N SER A 28 7.26 2.80 8.14
CA SER A 28 8.55 2.46 8.72
C SER A 28 9.61 2.20 7.66
N ILE A 29 9.25 1.63 6.50
CA ILE A 29 10.21 1.33 5.44
C ILE A 29 10.80 2.62 4.85
N ARG A 30 10.00 3.68 4.70
CA ARG A 30 10.49 4.99 4.25
C ARG A 30 11.48 5.58 5.27
N LYS A 31 11.16 5.49 6.56
CA LYS A 31 12.07 5.96 7.62
C LYS A 31 13.37 5.15 7.66
N LEU A 32 13.28 3.83 7.55
CA LEU A 32 14.44 2.93 7.52
C LEU A 32 15.35 3.25 6.33
N LEU A 33 14.79 3.42 5.13
CA LEU A 33 15.52 3.73 3.92
C LEU A 33 16.24 5.09 3.99
N ASN A 34 15.58 6.12 4.51
CA ASN A 34 16.22 7.42 4.75
C ASN A 34 17.32 7.32 5.81
N TRP A 35 17.07 6.58 6.89
CA TRP A 35 18.09 6.35 7.91
C TRP A 35 19.32 5.63 7.33
N LEU A 36 19.13 4.60 6.49
CA LEU A 36 20.23 3.93 5.80
C LEU A 36 21.03 4.89 4.92
N LYS A 37 20.36 5.75 4.16
CA LYS A 37 20.99 6.79 3.35
C LYS A 37 21.87 7.72 4.21
N GLU A 38 21.33 8.24 5.31
CA GLU A 38 22.02 9.19 6.19
C GLU A 38 23.21 8.56 6.93
N ASN A 39 23.15 7.26 7.24
CA ASN A 39 24.12 6.60 8.12
C ASN A 39 25.16 5.74 7.37
N TYR A 40 24.96 5.46 6.08
CA TYR A 40 25.85 4.59 5.30
C TYR A 40 26.34 5.22 3.99
N ASN A 41 26.46 6.55 3.96
CA ASN A 41 27.01 7.31 2.82
C ASN A 41 26.18 7.13 1.51
N ASP A 42 24.85 7.23 1.63
CA ASP A 42 23.91 7.20 0.50
C ASP A 42 24.14 6.04 -0.49
N PRO A 43 24.08 4.78 0.00
CA PRO A 43 24.37 3.61 -0.83
C PRO A 43 23.20 3.32 -1.79
N GLU A 44 23.47 2.52 -2.82
CA GLU A 44 22.41 1.84 -3.58
C GLU A 44 21.81 0.72 -2.72
N ILE A 45 20.48 0.61 -2.73
CA ILE A 45 19.74 -0.31 -1.87
C ILE A 45 18.91 -1.27 -2.72
N ILE A 46 19.08 -2.57 -2.45
CA ILE A 46 18.18 -3.62 -2.93
C ILE A 46 17.40 -4.15 -1.72
N ILE A 47 16.07 -4.10 -1.80
CA ILE A 47 15.20 -4.74 -0.81
C ILE A 47 15.07 -6.20 -1.20
N THR A 48 15.77 -7.08 -0.48
CA THR A 48 15.85 -8.51 -0.80
C THR A 48 14.63 -9.29 -0.36
N GLU A 49 13.90 -8.82 0.66
CA GLU A 49 12.68 -9.47 1.15
C GLU A 49 11.71 -8.45 1.73
N ASN A 50 10.45 -8.52 1.31
CA ASN A 50 9.32 -7.84 1.95
C ASN A 50 8.01 -8.57 1.60
N GLY A 51 7.20 -8.89 2.61
CA GLY A 51 6.08 -9.82 2.45
C GLY A 51 5.01 -9.75 3.54
N TYR A 52 3.88 -10.39 3.26
CA TYR A 52 2.72 -10.47 4.14
C TYR A 52 2.29 -11.93 4.32
N SER A 53 2.12 -12.34 5.58
CA SER A 53 1.62 -13.67 5.92
C SER A 53 0.10 -13.66 6.08
N ASP A 54 -0.54 -14.71 5.56
CA ASP A 54 -1.91 -15.10 5.91
C ASP A 54 -1.94 -16.55 6.40
N ASP A 55 -3.12 -17.00 6.83
CA ASP A 55 -3.35 -18.36 7.35
C ASP A 55 -3.55 -19.41 6.24
N GLY A 56 -3.51 -19.01 4.96
CA GLY A 56 -3.73 -19.89 3.82
C GLY A 56 -5.18 -20.38 3.65
N SER A 57 -6.13 -19.82 4.38
CA SER A 57 -7.54 -20.25 4.32
C SER A 57 -8.27 -19.82 3.05
N SER A 58 -7.75 -18.82 2.34
CA SER A 58 -8.39 -18.24 1.16
C SER A 58 -7.38 -17.86 0.08
N LEU A 59 -7.83 -17.93 -1.18
CA LEU A 59 -7.13 -17.33 -2.33
C LEU A 59 -7.42 -15.82 -2.46
N ASP A 60 -8.47 -15.32 -1.78
CA ASP A 60 -8.80 -13.91 -1.69
C ASP A 60 -7.97 -13.24 -0.60
N ASP A 61 -6.78 -12.76 -0.98
CA ASP A 61 -5.76 -12.22 -0.10
C ASP A 61 -5.64 -10.70 -0.17
N ASP A 62 -6.76 -10.00 -0.03
CA ASP A 62 -6.82 -8.52 -0.08
C ASP A 62 -5.89 -7.84 0.96
N GLY A 63 -5.59 -8.52 2.07
CA GLY A 63 -4.58 -8.09 3.04
C GLY A 63 -3.18 -7.99 2.43
N ARG A 64 -2.77 -8.97 1.62
CA ARG A 64 -1.48 -8.98 0.90
C ARG A 64 -1.42 -7.86 -0.15
N ILE A 65 -2.52 -7.65 -0.88
CA ILE A 65 -2.63 -6.53 -1.83
C ILE A 65 -2.43 -5.20 -1.11
N SER A 66 -3.19 -4.96 -0.04
CA SER A 66 -3.10 -3.73 0.77
C SER A 66 -1.70 -3.53 1.36
N TYR A 67 -1.06 -4.61 1.82
CA TYR A 67 0.31 -4.58 2.32
C TYR A 67 1.29 -4.09 1.25
N HIS A 68 1.36 -4.77 0.10
CA HIS A 68 2.31 -4.40 -0.95
C HIS A 68 2.02 -3.01 -1.52
N GLN A 69 0.74 -2.64 -1.70
CA GLN A 69 0.37 -1.29 -2.11
C GLN A 69 0.98 -0.24 -1.18
N ARG A 70 0.79 -0.39 0.14
CA ARG A 70 1.26 0.60 1.12
C ARG A 70 2.78 0.62 1.26
N TYR A 71 3.44 -0.54 1.23
CA TYR A 71 4.90 -0.62 1.33
C TYR A 71 5.59 -0.08 0.07
N LEU A 72 5.13 -0.45 -1.13
CA LEU A 72 5.66 0.08 -2.38
C LEU A 72 5.44 1.59 -2.50
N SER A 73 4.29 2.12 -2.07
CA SER A 73 4.08 3.57 -2.02
C SER A 73 5.09 4.28 -1.11
N ASN A 74 5.40 3.70 0.05
CA ASN A 74 6.39 4.29 0.96
C ASN A 74 7.82 4.16 0.46
N ILE A 75 8.16 3.08 -0.25
CA ILE A 75 9.44 2.96 -0.95
C ILE A 75 9.55 4.03 -2.04
N ARG A 76 8.50 4.23 -2.83
CA ARG A 76 8.47 5.27 -3.86
C ARG A 76 8.66 6.67 -3.29
N LEU A 77 8.01 6.98 -2.17
CA LEU A 77 8.21 8.23 -1.43
C LEU A 77 9.65 8.37 -0.89
N ALA A 78 10.28 7.28 -0.44
CA ALA A 78 11.69 7.31 -0.04
C ALA A 78 12.62 7.64 -1.22
N MET A 79 12.28 7.19 -2.42
CA MET A 79 13.02 7.57 -3.64
C MET A 79 12.83 9.06 -3.97
N GLU A 80 11.67 9.66 -3.68
CA GLU A 80 11.46 11.12 -3.79
C GLU A 80 12.29 11.89 -2.76
N ASP A 81 12.56 11.29 -1.60
CA ASP A 81 13.53 11.81 -0.62
C ASP A 81 14.99 11.65 -1.08
N GLY A 82 15.22 11.05 -2.26
CA GLY A 82 16.53 10.83 -2.86
C GLY A 82 17.24 9.55 -2.42
N VAL A 83 16.53 8.57 -1.83
CA VAL A 83 17.12 7.25 -1.57
C VAL A 83 17.25 6.46 -2.88
N LYS A 84 18.42 5.84 -3.11
CA LYS A 84 18.73 5.04 -4.31
C LYS A 84 18.26 3.59 -4.17
N VAL A 85 16.95 3.36 -4.22
CA VAL A 85 16.42 1.98 -4.29
C VAL A 85 16.48 1.48 -5.73
N VAL A 86 17.25 0.41 -5.97
CA VAL A 86 17.51 -0.15 -7.31
C VAL A 86 16.85 -1.51 -7.54
N GLY A 87 16.27 -2.11 -6.50
CA GLY A 87 15.57 -3.39 -6.62
C GLY A 87 14.66 -3.69 -5.44
N TYR A 88 13.64 -4.50 -5.70
CA TYR A 88 12.68 -4.99 -4.71
C TYR A 88 12.31 -6.44 -5.02
N THR A 89 12.37 -7.30 -4.02
CA THR A 89 12.02 -8.71 -4.12
C THR A 89 10.91 -9.01 -3.11
N ALA A 90 9.74 -9.38 -3.63
CA ALA A 90 8.61 -9.75 -2.80
C ALA A 90 8.80 -11.14 -2.20
N TRP A 91 8.57 -11.26 -0.89
CA TRP A 91 8.51 -12.55 -0.21
C TRP A 91 7.04 -13.00 -0.11
N SER A 92 6.62 -14.08 -0.75
CA SER A 92 7.42 -15.02 -1.57
C SER A 92 6.69 -15.42 -2.85
N LEU A 93 7.41 -16.03 -3.79
CA LEU A 93 6.81 -16.51 -5.04
C LEU A 93 5.66 -17.50 -4.76
N MET A 94 5.90 -18.49 -3.91
CA MET A 94 4.91 -19.52 -3.58
C MET A 94 4.99 -19.86 -2.10
N ASP A 95 3.89 -20.41 -1.56
CA ASP A 95 3.86 -20.92 -0.20
C ASP A 95 4.99 -21.94 0.00
N ASN A 96 5.72 -21.82 1.10
CA ASN A 96 6.87 -22.67 1.41
C ASN A 96 6.81 -23.13 2.89
N PHE A 97 7.90 -23.71 3.37
CA PHE A 97 8.06 -24.08 4.79
C PHE A 97 8.66 -22.90 5.57
N GLU A 98 7.83 -22.24 6.38
CA GLU A 98 8.18 -21.02 7.12
C GLU A 98 8.82 -21.35 8.48
N TRP A 99 9.96 -22.04 8.42
CA TRP A 99 10.84 -22.30 9.57
C TRP A 99 10.11 -22.87 10.79
N ILE A 100 10.19 -22.21 11.94
CA ILE A 100 9.55 -22.64 13.20
C ILE A 100 8.02 -22.69 13.10
N GLN A 101 7.43 -22.00 12.12
CA GLN A 101 5.99 -21.97 11.88
C GLN A 101 5.52 -23.10 10.96
N GLY A 102 6.46 -23.78 10.30
CA GLY A 102 6.19 -24.83 9.32
C GLY A 102 5.24 -24.35 8.23
N TYR A 103 4.07 -24.98 8.13
CA TYR A 103 3.08 -24.69 7.08
C TYR A 103 1.87 -23.90 7.58
N ARG A 104 1.94 -23.30 8.77
CA ARG A 104 0.82 -22.49 9.31
C ARG A 104 0.74 -21.10 8.68
N GLU A 105 1.85 -20.64 8.13
CA GLU A 105 2.05 -19.28 7.62
C GLU A 105 2.22 -19.34 6.12
N ARG A 106 1.50 -18.48 5.40
CA ARG A 106 1.54 -18.42 3.95
C ARG A 106 1.94 -17.04 3.47
N PHE A 107 3.13 -16.94 2.90
CA PHE A 107 3.63 -15.71 2.28
C PHE A 107 3.46 -15.68 0.76
N GLY A 108 3.23 -16.83 0.13
CA GLY A 108 3.28 -16.98 -1.31
C GLY A 108 2.22 -16.19 -2.03
N PHE A 109 2.56 -15.62 -3.19
CA PHE A 109 1.58 -15.22 -4.19
C PHE A 109 0.82 -16.42 -4.78
N TYR A 110 1.46 -17.59 -4.81
CA TYR A 110 0.86 -18.85 -5.21
C TYR A 110 0.64 -19.74 -4.00
N SER A 111 -0.61 -20.17 -3.80
CA SER A 111 -0.93 -21.20 -2.83
C SER A 111 -0.41 -22.55 -3.30
N VAL A 112 0.17 -23.34 -2.39
CA VAL A 112 0.69 -24.68 -2.69
C VAL A 112 -0.14 -25.73 -1.96
N ASN A 113 -0.64 -26.72 -2.69
CA ASN A 113 -1.25 -27.89 -2.06
C ASN A 113 -0.18 -28.85 -1.55
N PHE A 114 0.14 -28.78 -0.25
CA PHE A 114 1.16 -29.63 0.37
C PHE A 114 0.74 -31.10 0.54
N ASN A 115 -0.55 -31.40 0.43
CA ASN A 115 -1.07 -32.78 0.51
C ASN A 115 -1.03 -33.49 -0.85
N ASP A 116 -0.96 -32.74 -1.94
CA ASP A 116 -0.87 -33.25 -3.30
C ASP A 116 0.62 -33.52 -3.66
N PRO A 117 1.01 -34.75 -4.05
CA PRO A 117 2.38 -35.08 -4.43
C PRO A 117 2.94 -34.18 -5.54
N ASP A 118 2.09 -33.67 -6.43
CA ASP A 118 2.52 -32.80 -7.54
C ASP A 118 2.77 -31.35 -7.09
N ARG A 119 2.41 -31.02 -5.84
CA ARG A 119 2.56 -29.68 -5.24
C ARG A 119 1.98 -28.60 -6.14
N THR A 120 0.73 -28.80 -6.56
CA THR A 120 0.02 -27.87 -7.44
C THR A 120 0.06 -26.44 -6.89
N ARG A 121 0.40 -25.47 -7.76
CA ARG A 121 0.46 -24.03 -7.44
C ARG A 121 -0.76 -23.33 -7.99
N THR A 122 -1.53 -22.68 -7.13
CA THR A 122 -2.74 -21.95 -7.50
C THR A 122 -2.53 -20.46 -7.24
N PRO A 123 -2.69 -19.57 -8.23
CA PRO A 123 -2.50 -18.14 -8.03
C PRO A 123 -3.52 -17.59 -7.03
N LYS A 124 -3.05 -16.78 -6.07
CA LYS A 124 -3.92 -15.96 -5.22
C LYS A 124 -4.28 -14.66 -5.95
N LYS A 125 -5.30 -13.95 -5.47
CA LYS A 125 -5.79 -12.68 -6.06
C LYS A 125 -4.67 -11.63 -6.20
N SER A 126 -3.73 -11.60 -5.27
CA SER A 126 -2.55 -10.72 -5.31
C SER A 126 -1.62 -10.93 -6.51
N VAL A 127 -1.65 -12.08 -7.18
CA VAL A 127 -0.87 -12.33 -8.41
C VAL A 127 -1.25 -11.34 -9.49
N ASP A 128 -2.54 -11.13 -9.73
CA ASP A 128 -3.01 -10.24 -10.79
C ASP A 128 -2.68 -8.79 -10.46
N TYR A 129 -2.80 -8.40 -9.18
CA TYR A 129 -2.37 -7.09 -8.71
C TYR A 129 -0.86 -6.86 -8.94
N TYR A 130 -0.02 -7.80 -8.52
CA TYR A 130 1.43 -7.67 -8.61
C TYR A 130 1.92 -7.73 -10.06
N LYS A 131 1.32 -8.58 -10.90
CA LYS A 131 1.54 -8.59 -12.36
C LYS A 131 1.20 -7.24 -12.98
N ASN A 132 0.08 -6.63 -12.59
CA ASN A 132 -0.31 -5.33 -13.11
C ASN A 132 0.69 -4.24 -12.71
N ILE A 133 1.18 -4.24 -11.46
CA ILE A 133 2.23 -3.29 -11.04
C ILE A 133 3.47 -3.48 -11.90
N ILE A 134 3.96 -4.71 -12.08
CA ILE A 134 5.17 -4.96 -12.89
C ILE A 134 4.96 -4.54 -14.35
N GLY A 135 3.81 -4.88 -14.94
CA GLY A 135 3.53 -4.61 -16.35
C GLY A 135 3.30 -3.13 -16.66
N THR A 136 2.59 -2.42 -15.78
CA THR A 136 2.32 -0.98 -15.94
C THR A 136 3.43 -0.11 -15.39
N ARG A 137 4.25 -0.69 -14.51
CA ARG A 137 5.13 0.05 -13.61
C ARG A 137 4.35 1.12 -12.87
N CYS A 138 3.13 0.86 -12.40
CA CYS A 138 2.30 1.87 -11.71
C CYS A 138 1.67 1.34 -10.41
N LEU A 139 1.68 2.15 -9.36
CA LEU A 139 0.87 1.93 -8.16
C LEU A 139 -0.52 2.50 -8.41
N VAL A 140 -1.47 1.63 -8.78
CA VAL A 140 -2.88 2.02 -8.82
C VAL A 140 -3.37 2.16 -7.39
N ASP A 141 -3.65 3.40 -6.98
CA ASP A 141 -4.19 3.63 -5.64
C ASP A 141 -5.69 3.28 -5.60
N SER A 142 -6.01 2.12 -5.04
CA SER A 142 -7.39 1.70 -4.80
C SER A 142 -8.13 2.65 -3.84
N PHE A 143 -7.41 3.41 -2.98
CA PHE A 143 -8.02 4.45 -2.14
C PHE A 143 -8.61 5.61 -2.97
N LEU A 144 -8.03 5.92 -4.14
CA LEU A 144 -8.58 6.95 -5.03
C LEU A 144 -9.85 6.48 -5.75
N LYS A 145 -10.05 5.15 -5.90
CA LYS A 145 -11.34 4.59 -6.37
C LYS A 145 -12.43 4.64 -5.30
N GLN A 146 -12.06 4.62 -4.01
CA GLN A 146 -12.99 4.76 -2.88
C GLN A 146 -13.14 6.23 -2.44
N GLY A 147 -13.52 7.11 -3.37
CA GLY A 147 -14.21 8.37 -3.07
C GLY A 147 -13.55 9.40 -2.14
N PHE A 148 -12.29 9.23 -1.73
CA PHE A 148 -11.58 10.25 -0.95
C PHE A 148 -10.77 11.14 -1.88
N LEU A 149 -11.43 12.19 -2.39
CA LEU A 149 -10.75 13.34 -3.00
C LEU A 149 -9.92 14.05 -1.91
N ARG A 150 -8.62 13.75 -1.85
CA ARG A 150 -7.65 14.63 -1.19
C ARG A 150 -7.30 15.74 -2.17
N VAL A 151 -8.01 16.86 -2.07
CA VAL A 151 -7.63 18.11 -2.73
C VAL A 151 -6.58 18.78 -1.85
N ILE A 152 -5.31 18.74 -2.25
CA ILE A 152 -4.25 19.55 -1.63
C ILE A 152 -4.30 20.91 -2.33
N LEU A 153 -4.88 21.90 -1.67
CA LEU A 153 -4.67 23.30 -2.01
C LEU A 153 -3.68 23.88 -0.99
N ASN A 154 -2.74 24.67 -1.50
CA ASN A 154 -1.66 25.34 -0.77
C ASN A 154 -1.96 25.59 0.72
N THR A 155 -1.18 24.91 1.55
CA THR A 155 -0.91 25.18 2.98
C THR A 155 -2.06 25.18 3.99
N GLU A 156 -3.32 24.88 3.63
CA GLU A 156 -4.39 24.71 4.62
C GLU A 156 -5.25 23.46 4.36
N THR A 157 -5.25 22.54 5.33
CA THR A 157 -6.11 21.36 5.36
C THR A 157 -7.51 21.71 5.85
N ILE A 158 -8.53 21.57 5.01
CA ILE A 158 -9.94 21.59 5.45
C ILE A 158 -10.52 20.18 5.25
N SER A 159 -10.96 19.54 6.34
CA SER A 159 -11.74 18.31 6.25
C SER A 159 -13.22 18.66 6.13
N LEU A 160 -13.84 18.36 5.00
CA LEU A 160 -15.30 18.38 4.89
C LEU A 160 -15.80 16.95 5.03
N GLY A 161 -16.65 16.72 6.03
CA GLY A 161 -17.30 15.44 6.28
C GLY A 161 -18.30 15.05 5.18
N PHE A 162 -18.78 13.82 5.26
CA PHE A 162 -19.71 13.13 4.35
C PHE A 162 -20.74 14.06 3.68
N ILE A 163 -20.65 14.22 2.36
CA ILE A 163 -21.74 14.75 1.53
C ILE A 163 -22.14 13.63 0.55
N PRO A 164 -23.36 13.06 0.65
CA PRO A 164 -23.90 12.22 -0.41
C PRO A 164 -24.04 13.04 -1.69
N ALA A 165 -23.76 12.43 -2.84
CA ALA A 165 -23.61 13.05 -4.16
C ALA A 165 -24.86 13.78 -4.74
N VAL A 166 -25.89 14.08 -3.94
CA VAL A 166 -27.18 14.62 -4.39
C VAL A 166 -27.43 16.08 -3.96
N LEU A 167 -26.60 16.68 -3.11
CA LEU A 167 -26.85 18.03 -2.54
C LEU A 167 -25.72 19.03 -2.81
N LEU A 168 -25.37 19.24 -4.07
CA LEU A 168 -24.39 20.26 -4.49
C LEU A 168 -24.88 21.07 -5.70
N GLN A 169 -26.15 21.48 -5.71
CA GLN A 169 -26.66 22.41 -6.73
C GLN A 169 -27.37 23.66 -6.17
N SER A 170 -27.64 23.79 -4.87
CA SER A 170 -28.51 24.88 -4.40
C SER A 170 -27.87 26.01 -3.61
N GLU A 171 -26.63 25.92 -3.12
CA GLU A 171 -26.06 27.04 -2.34
C GLU A 171 -24.60 27.31 -2.70
N VAL A 172 -24.29 28.61 -2.79
CA VAL A 172 -23.00 29.23 -3.17
C VAL A 172 -22.80 29.42 -4.69
N GLY A 173 -23.50 30.42 -5.22
CA GLY A 173 -23.14 31.08 -6.46
C GLY A 173 -21.81 31.84 -6.35
N HIS A 174 -21.12 31.96 -7.49
CA HIS A 174 -19.84 32.64 -7.71
C HIS A 174 -18.53 31.87 -7.43
N LEU A 175 -18.44 30.63 -7.90
CA LEU A 175 -17.17 30.09 -8.39
C LEU A 175 -17.31 29.72 -9.87
N ARG A 176 -16.40 30.24 -10.70
CA ARG A 176 -16.25 29.79 -12.09
C ARG A 176 -15.83 28.32 -12.06
N VAL A 177 -16.80 27.42 -12.23
CA VAL A 177 -16.56 26.02 -12.56
C VAL A 177 -15.88 26.02 -13.93
N ARG A 178 -14.57 25.81 -13.97
CA ARG A 178 -13.97 25.27 -15.19
C ARG A 178 -14.51 23.85 -15.32
N ASN A 179 -15.38 23.61 -16.29
CA ASN A 179 -15.78 22.28 -16.70
C ASN A 179 -14.50 21.50 -17.06
N GLY A 180 -14.06 20.67 -16.12
CA GLY A 180 -12.92 19.79 -16.23
C GLY A 180 -13.25 18.50 -15.50
N THR A 181 -14.26 17.78 -16.00
CA THR A 181 -14.44 16.36 -15.70
C THR A 181 -13.30 15.58 -16.36
N SER A 182 -12.12 15.67 -15.78
CA SER A 182 -11.03 14.73 -16.00
C SER A 182 -10.19 14.76 -14.73
N ILE A 183 -10.36 13.76 -13.87
CA ILE A 183 -9.29 13.41 -12.95
C ILE A 183 -8.11 13.08 -13.85
N ASP A 184 -7.02 13.83 -13.71
CA ASP A 184 -5.83 13.64 -14.52
C ASP A 184 -5.36 12.18 -14.38
N PRO A 185 -5.36 11.38 -15.46
CA PRO A 185 -4.91 10.00 -15.41
C PRO A 185 -3.44 9.86 -14.99
N GLU A 186 -2.64 10.94 -14.98
CA GLU A 186 -1.29 10.92 -14.40
C GLU A 186 -1.31 10.78 -12.86
N ILE A 187 -2.32 11.30 -12.16
CA ILE A 187 -2.40 11.20 -10.69
C ILE A 187 -2.70 9.76 -10.25
N LEU A 188 -3.36 8.97 -11.10
CA LEU A 188 -3.65 7.56 -10.82
C LEU A 188 -2.49 6.60 -11.10
N ASN A 189 -1.41 7.08 -11.72
CA ASN A 189 -0.35 6.24 -12.27
C ASN A 189 1.03 6.67 -11.75
N VAL A 190 1.30 6.38 -10.47
CA VAL A 190 2.63 6.61 -9.90
C VAL A 190 3.58 5.52 -10.33
N ARG A 191 4.63 5.88 -11.09
CA ARG A 191 5.53 4.86 -11.64
C ARG A 191 6.40 4.14 -10.60
N VAL A 192 6.57 2.82 -10.73
CA VAL A 192 7.40 1.90 -9.93
C VAL A 192 8.54 1.40 -10.81
N PHE A 193 9.80 1.62 -10.39
CA PHE A 193 11.06 1.20 -11.02
C PHE A 193 11.05 1.05 -12.56
#